data_AF-A0AA95GV02-F1
#
_entry.id   AF-A0AA95GV02-F1
#
_cell.length_a   1.000
_cell.length_b   1.000
_cell.length_c   1.000
_cell.angle_alpha   90.00
_cell.angle_beta   90.00
_cell.angle_gamma   90.00
#
_symmetry.space_group_name_H-M   'P 1'
#
loop_
_entity.id
_entity.type
_entity.pdbx_description
1 polymer ?
#
loop_
_entity_poly.entity_id
_entity_poly.type
_entity_poly.pdbx_seq_one_letter_code
_entity_poly.pdbx_strand_id
1 'polypeptide(L)' 'MKLPSKKIKIAPPPDNEPTLNVTGKNIQPDTIIKPIQIKVSINKHKEMKTYAAEQGITITEMLLAGYEMYKNKMK' A
#
# COMPACT_ATOMS: atom_id res chain seq x y z
N MET A 1 19.71 38.59 -34.79
CA MET A 1 19.97 37.13 -34.88
C MET A 1 18.63 36.41 -34.82
N LYS A 2 18.24 35.64 -35.85
CA LYS A 2 16.97 34.88 -35.86
C LYS A 2 17.20 33.53 -35.16
N LEU A 3 16.44 33.24 -34.09
CA LEU A 3 16.48 31.93 -33.42
C LEU A 3 15.82 30.86 -34.31
N PRO A 4 16.35 29.63 -34.37
CA PRO A 4 15.71 28.54 -35.09
C PRO A 4 14.50 28.02 -34.29
N SER A 5 13.30 28.20 -34.84
CA SER A 5 12.05 27.64 -34.31
C SER A 5 12.04 26.12 -34.50
N LYS A 6 12.64 25.38 -33.56
CA LYS A 6 12.61 23.92 -33.56
C LYS A 6 11.19 23.47 -33.23
N LYS A 7 10.38 23.23 -34.26
CA LYS A 7 9.05 22.62 -34.14
C LYS A 7 9.23 21.23 -33.54
N ILE A 8 8.98 21.09 -32.23
CA ILE A 8 8.88 19.78 -31.59
C ILE A 8 7.66 19.11 -32.24
N LYS A 9 7.90 18.14 -33.11
CA LYS A 9 6.84 17.29 -33.65
C LYS A 9 6.35 16.45 -32.48
N ILE A 10 5.22 16.82 -31.91
CA ILE A 10 4.49 16.00 -30.94
C ILE A 10 3.88 14.86 -31.77
N ALA A 11 4.68 13.85 -32.08
CA ALA A 11 4.18 12.61 -32.65
C ALA A 11 3.45 11.86 -31.52
N PRO A 12 2.34 11.16 -31.83
CA PRO A 12 1.77 10.23 -30.86
C PRO A 12 2.85 9.21 -30.45
N PRO A 13 2.86 8.78 -29.17
CA PRO A 13 3.77 7.75 -28.70
C PRO A 13 3.72 6.52 -29.63
N PRO A 14 4.86 5.89 -29.95
CA PRO A 14 4.88 4.71 -30.79
C PRO A 14 4.14 3.55 -30.11
N ASP A 15 3.33 2.81 -30.88
CA ASP A 15 2.51 1.69 -30.39
C ASP A 15 3.32 0.52 -29.79
N ASN A 16 4.65 0.56 -29.91
CA ASN A 16 5.56 -0.49 -29.49
C ASN A 16 6.18 -0.23 -28.10
N GLU A 17 5.80 0.86 -27.42
CA GLU A 17 6.20 1.09 -26.03
C GLU A 17 5.22 0.41 -25.07
N PRO A 18 5.68 -0.40 -24.10
CA PRO A 18 4.82 -0.97 -23.09
C PRO A 18 4.25 0.16 -22.23
N THR A 19 2.96 0.45 -22.40
CA THR A 19 2.25 1.42 -21.59
C THR A 19 1.82 0.79 -20.26
N LEU A 20 1.91 1.55 -19.17
CA LEU A 20 1.37 1.13 -17.88
C LEU A 20 -0.15 0.94 -18.02
N ASN A 21 -0.62 -0.30 -17.83
CA ASN A 21 -2.03 -0.62 -17.93
C ASN A 21 -2.77 -0.15 -16.67
N VAL A 22 -3.25 1.10 -16.69
CA VAL A 22 -3.89 1.76 -15.53
C VAL A 22 -5.42 1.58 -15.51
N THR A 23 -6.00 0.93 -16.54
CA THR A 23 -7.46 0.86 -16.72
C THR A 23 -7.90 -0.58 -16.93
N GLY A 24 -8.15 -1.32 -15.85
CA GLY A 24 -8.69 -2.67 -15.96
C GLY A 24 -9.21 -3.25 -14.65
N LYS A 25 -10.37 -3.92 -14.72
CA LYS A 25 -11.00 -4.76 -13.68
C LYS A 25 -10.11 -5.94 -13.21
N ASN A 26 -8.95 -6.15 -13.86
CA ASN A 26 -7.98 -7.23 -13.65
C ASN A 26 -6.58 -6.69 -13.30
N ILE A 27 -6.49 -5.52 -12.65
CA ILE A 27 -5.23 -5.09 -12.03
C ILE A 27 -4.98 -6.01 -10.84
N GLN A 28 -4.01 -6.93 -10.99
CA GLN A 28 -3.46 -7.62 -9.83
C GLN A 28 -2.71 -6.56 -9.03
N PRO A 29 -3.12 -6.29 -7.77
CA PRO A 29 -2.36 -5.35 -6.96
C PRO A 29 -0.95 -5.91 -6.76
N ASP A 30 0.06 -5.05 -6.78
CA ASP A 30 1.48 -5.41 -6.52
C ASP A 30 1.63 -6.23 -5.22
N THR A 31 0.68 -6.06 -4.30
CA THR A 31 0.57 -6.85 -3.07
C THR A 31 -0.88 -7.25 -2.83
N ILE A 32 -1.09 -8.53 -2.50
CA ILE A 32 -2.41 -9.08 -2.13
C ILE A 32 -2.96 -8.39 -0.87
N ILE A 33 -2.07 -7.85 -0.02
CA ILE A 33 -2.39 -7.25 1.27
C ILE A 33 -2.51 -5.73 1.10
N LYS A 34 -3.68 -5.18 1.48
CA LYS A 34 -3.89 -3.74 1.54
C LYS A 34 -3.34 -3.18 2.86
N PRO A 35 -2.42 -2.21 2.84
CA PRO A 35 -1.96 -1.56 4.06
C PRO A 35 -3.08 -0.73 4.69
N ILE A 36 -3.31 -0.89 6.00
CA ILE A 36 -4.32 -0.15 6.76
C ILE A 36 -3.60 0.75 7.77
N GLN A 37 -3.99 2.02 7.80
CA GLN A 37 -3.51 2.96 8.83
C GLN A 37 -4.52 3.02 9.97
N ILE A 38 -4.08 2.70 11.18
CA ILE A 38 -4.92 2.72 12.38
C ILE A 38 -4.43 3.82 13.31
N LYS A 39 -5.33 4.74 13.69
CA LYS A 39 -5.04 5.75 14.70
C LYS A 39 -5.27 5.16 16.10
N VAL A 40 -4.24 5.19 16.93
CA VAL A 40 -4.29 4.78 18.33
C VAL A 40 -3.72 5.89 19.22
N SER A 41 -4.17 5.95 20.47
CA SER A 41 -3.59 6.86 21.44
C SER A 41 -2.15 6.47 21.78
N ILE A 42 -1.35 7.45 22.20
CA ILE A 42 0.08 7.26 22.51
C ILE A 42 0.26 6.20 23.60
N ASN A 43 -0.57 6.25 24.66
CA ASN A 43 -0.51 5.29 25.76
C ASN A 43 -0.76 3.85 25.27
N LYS A 44 -1.80 3.66 24.45
CA LYS A 44 -2.10 2.33 23.88
C LYS A 44 -1.01 1.85 22.94
N HIS A 45 -0.42 2.73 22.12
CA HIS A 45 0.69 2.35 21.25
C HIS A 45 1.90 1.87 22.06
N LYS A 46 2.20 2.53 23.19
CA LYS A 46 3.27 2.12 24.10
C LYS A 46 3.01 0.74 24.69
N GLU A 47 1.81 0.50 25.22
CA GLU A 47 1.40 -0.80 25.76
C GLU A 47 1.49 -1.91 24.72
N MET A 48 0.95 -1.67 23.52
CA MET A 48 1.02 -2.61 22.39
C MET A 48 2.45 -2.95 22.02
N LYS A 49 3.34 -1.95 22.01
CA LYS A 49 4.76 -2.16 21.67
C LYS A 49 5.48 -2.99 22.74
N THR A 50 5.22 -2.71 24.02
CA THR A 50 5.79 -3.48 25.13
C THR A 50 5.33 -4.93 25.07
N TYR A 51 4.02 -5.16 24.91
CA TYR A 51 3.46 -6.51 24.84
C TYR A 51 4.01 -7.29 23.63
N ALA A 52 4.07 -6.67 22.45
CA ALA A 52 4.63 -7.31 21.26
C ALA A 52 6.11 -7.69 21.47
N ALA A 53 6.89 -6.82 22.12
CA ALA A 53 8.29 -7.10 22.45
C ALA A 53 8.44 -8.23 23.47
N GLU A 54 7.60 -8.30 24.49
CA GLU A 54 7.60 -9.38 25.49
C GLU A 54 7.29 -10.74 24.86
N GLN A 55 6.40 -10.77 23.87
CA GLN A 55 6.03 -11.99 23.17
C GLN A 55 6.96 -12.32 21.98
N GLY A 56 7.90 -11.43 21.65
CA GLY A 56 8.80 -11.60 20.52
C GLY A 56 8.10 -11.55 19.15
N ILE A 57 6.90 -10.96 19.07
CA ILE A 57 6.10 -10.85 17.84
C ILE A 57 6.04 -9.40 17.35
N THR A 58 5.66 -9.22 16.10
CA THR A 58 5.38 -7.89 15.55
C THR A 58 4.01 -7.39 16.01
N ILE A 59 3.84 -6.06 16.04
CA ILE A 59 2.54 -5.43 16.33
C ILE A 59 1.46 -5.89 15.33
N THR A 60 1.84 -6.14 14.08
CA THR A 60 0.93 -6.63 13.04
C THR A 60 0.41 -8.04 13.35
N GLU A 61 1.29 -8.95 13.78
CA GLU A 61 0.90 -10.31 14.17
C GLU A 61 -0.01 -10.29 15.39
N MET A 62 0.30 -9.44 16.38
CA MET A 62 -0.56 -9.23 17.55
C MET A 62 -1.96 -8.75 17.14
N LEU A 63 -2.06 -7.81 16.20
CA LEU A 63 -3.34 -7.30 15.71
C LEU A 63 -4.11 -8.35 14.90
N LEU A 64 -3.43 -9.16 14.09
CA LEU A 64 -4.05 -10.26 13.34
C LEU A 64 -4.62 -11.33 14.28
N ALA A 65 -3.85 -11.76 15.28
CA ALA A 65 -4.32 -12.71 16.29
C ALA A 65 -5.55 -12.17 17.04
N GLY A 66 -5.53 -10.90 17.44
CA GLY A 66 -6.69 -10.25 18.06
C GLY A 66 -7.92 -10.21 17.16
N TYR A 67 -7.74 -9.97 15.85
CA TYR A 67 -8.82 -9.99 14.88
C TYR A 67 -9.42 -11.39 14.69
N GLU A 68 -8.59 -12.44 14.60
CA GLU A 68 -9.06 -13.82 14.48
C GLU A 68 -9.89 -14.25 15.70
N MET A 69 -9.43 -13.90 16.91
CA MET A 69 -10.19 -14.14 18.14
C MET A 69 -11.54 -13.43 18.14
N TYR A 70 -11.56 -12.15 17.73
CA TYR A 70 -12.80 -11.38 17.63
C TYR A 70 -13.77 -11.97 16.60
N LYS A 71 -13.28 -12.32 15.42
CA LYS A 71 -14.06 -12.95 14.34
C LYS A 71 -14.67 -14.28 14.79
N ASN A 72 -13.90 -15.11 15.50
CA ASN A 72 -14.38 -16.39 16.01
C ASN A 72 -15.44 -16.23 17.10
N LYS A 73 -15.38 -15.15 17.89
CA LYS A 73 -16.37 -14.83 18.93
C LYS A 73 -17.67 -14.24 18.37
N MET A 74 -17.61 -13.61 17.19
CA MET A 74 -18.78 -13.02 16.52
C MET A 74 -19.47 -13.94 15.51
N LYS A 75 -18.96 -15.17 15.36
CA LYS A 75 -19.62 -16.26 14.64
C LYS A 75 -20.51 -17.05 15.60
#